data_AF-A0A444CXM6-F1
#
_entry.id   AF-A0A444CXM6-F1
#
_cell.length_a   1.000
_cell.length_b   1.000
_cell.length_c   1.000
_cell.angle_alpha   90.00
_cell.angle_beta   90.00
_cell.angle_gamma   90.00
#
_symmetry.space_group_name_H-M   'P 1'
#
loop_
_entity.id
_entity.type
_entity.pdbx_description
1 polymer ?
#
loop_
_entity_poly.entity_id
_entity_poly.type
_entity_poly.pdbx_seq_one_letter_code
_entity_poly.pdbx_strand_id
1 'polypeptide(L)'
;MASHSFFLLLSTSLAVLATLSLAQAKQCFIEAIYSFGDSIADTGNLLQESTAGLFAPIGSLPYGQTMKKATGRCSDGLLMIDYFGLFLPVANNCAAECARKLERALILMGEIGGNDYNNAFFQGSTIADVKSFVPLVVQRIISAAEVR
;
A
#
# COMPACT_ATOMS: atom_id res chain seq x y z
N MET A 1 51.69 13.35 31.75
CA MET A 1 51.68 11.98 31.18
C MET A 1 50.32 11.39 31.46
N ALA A 2 49.50 11.10 30.45
CA ALA A 2 48.23 10.44 30.68
C ALA A 2 48.50 8.99 31.12
N SER A 3 47.82 8.55 32.19
CA SER A 3 47.96 7.19 32.75
C SER A 3 47.50 6.14 31.73
N HIS A 4 48.10 4.94 31.74
CA HIS A 4 47.65 3.80 30.92
C HIS A 4 46.16 3.49 31.10
N SER A 5 45.61 3.72 32.29
CA SER A 5 44.18 3.54 32.58
C SER A 5 43.29 4.52 31.80
N PHE A 6 43.79 5.73 31.51
CA PHE A 6 43.07 6.72 30.72
C PHE A 6 42.96 6.29 29.25
N PHE A 7 44.04 5.73 28.68
CA PHE A 7 44.03 5.22 27.31
C PHE A 7 43.14 3.98 27.14
N LEU A 8 43.09 3.09 28.14
CA LEU A 8 42.20 1.93 28.15
C LEU A 8 40.73 2.33 28.23
N LEU A 9 40.38 3.28 29.10
CA LEU A 9 39.00 3.77 29.20
C LEU A 9 38.56 4.48 27.91
N LEU A 10 39.44 5.26 27.29
CA LEU A 10 39.13 5.94 26.04
C LEU A 10 38.91 4.95 24.88
N SER A 11 39.73 3.90 24.78
CA SER A 11 39.59 2.89 23.72
C SER A 11 38.32 2.04 23.88
N THR A 12 37.98 1.65 25.11
CA THR A 12 36.73 0.92 25.37
C THR A 12 35.51 1.79 25.10
N SER A 13 35.55 3.07 25.47
CA SER A 13 34.45 4.01 25.20
C SER A 13 34.24 4.22 23.70
N LEU A 14 35.33 4.35 22.94
CA LEU A 14 35.28 4.51 21.49
C LEU A 14 34.76 3.24 20.78
N ALA A 15 35.16 2.06 21.27
CA ALA A 15 34.64 0.78 20.79
C ALA A 15 33.14 0.62 21.08
N VAL A 16 32.68 1.00 22.28
CA VAL A 16 31.25 0.99 22.63
C VAL A 16 30.45 1.93 21.72
N LEU A 17 30.93 3.16 21.48
CA LEU A 17 30.29 4.09 20.53
C LEU A 17 30.25 3.53 19.09
N ALA A 18 31.33 2.87 18.64
CA ALA A 18 31.36 2.24 17.32
C ALA A 18 30.37 1.07 17.21
N THR A 19 30.23 0.25 18.26
CA THR A 19 29.23 -0.84 18.26
C THR A 19 27.79 -0.33 18.28
N LEU A 20 27.53 0.80 18.96
CA LEU A 20 26.22 1.45 18.97
C LEU A 20 25.85 2.04 17.58
N SER A 21 26.82 2.52 16.80
CA SER A 21 26.54 3.04 15.44
C SER A 21 26.30 1.92 14.42
N LEU A 22 26.96 0.76 14.55
CA LEU A 22 26.69 -0.41 13.72
C LEU A 22 25.39 -1.15 14.10
N ALA A 23 24.90 -0.95 15.33
CA ALA A 23 23.63 -1.49 15.81
C ALA A 23 22.41 -0.68 15.32
N GLN A 24 22.59 0.28 14.42
CA GLN A 24 21.45 0.91 13.74
C GLN A 24 20.71 -0.17 12.97
N ALA A 25 19.54 -0.55 13.48
CA ALA A 25 18.63 -1.47 12.81
C ALA A 25 18.53 -1.04 11.36
N LYS A 26 18.85 -1.96 10.42
CA LYS A 26 18.61 -1.72 9.00
C LYS A 26 17.13 -1.43 8.85
N GLN A 27 16.76 -0.16 8.76
CA GLN A 27 15.39 0.26 8.57
C GLN A 27 14.96 -0.35 7.22
N CYS A 28 13.98 -1.25 7.25
CA CYS A 28 13.46 -1.86 6.03
C CYS A 28 12.57 -0.84 5.34
N PHE A 29 13.04 -0.30 4.22
CA PHE A 29 12.25 0.58 3.35
C PHE A 29 11.66 -0.21 2.19
N ILE A 30 10.45 0.16 1.79
CA ILE A 30 9.95 -0.16 0.45
C ILE A 30 10.34 0.97 -0.50
N GLU A 31 10.49 0.65 -1.79
CA GLU A 31 10.93 1.64 -2.79
C GLU A 31 9.77 2.22 -3.58
N ALA A 32 8.65 1.51 -3.62
CA ALA A 32 7.45 1.90 -4.32
C ALA A 32 6.23 1.19 -3.74
N ILE A 33 5.07 1.82 -3.93
CA ILE A 33 3.77 1.17 -3.80
C ILE A 33 3.12 1.23 -5.18
N TYR A 34 2.75 0.08 -5.72
CA TYR A 34 1.95 0.00 -6.93
C TYR A 34 0.53 -0.41 -6.53
N SER A 35 -0.45 0.45 -6.83
CA SER A 35 -1.85 0.25 -6.48
C SER A 35 -2.67 0.07 -7.75
N PHE A 36 -3.28 -1.11 -7.89
CA PHE A 36 -4.16 -1.44 -9.00
C PHE A 36 -5.54 -1.76 -8.45
N GLY A 37 -6.60 -1.35 -9.14
CA GLY A 37 -7.95 -1.68 -8.72
C GLY A 37 -8.99 -0.73 -9.30
N ASP A 38 -10.11 -0.65 -8.62
CA ASP A 38 -11.25 0.18 -8.95
C ASP A 38 -11.41 1.32 -7.93
N SER A 39 -12.64 1.64 -7.56
CA SER A 39 -12.99 2.73 -6.65
C SER A 39 -12.27 2.70 -5.29
N ILE A 40 -11.89 1.52 -4.77
CA ILE A 40 -11.22 1.44 -3.46
C ILE A 40 -9.70 1.64 -3.52
N ALA A 41 -9.12 1.61 -4.72
CA ALA A 41 -7.70 1.86 -4.97
C ALA A 41 -7.45 3.21 -5.66
N ASP A 42 -8.50 3.85 -6.16
CA ASP A 42 -8.41 5.08 -6.94
C ASP A 42 -8.30 6.34 -6.07
N THR A 43 -7.14 7.00 -6.16
CA THR A 43 -6.83 8.24 -5.43
C THR A 43 -7.19 9.52 -6.17
N GLY A 44 -7.84 9.45 -7.33
CA GLY A 44 -8.35 10.63 -8.06
C GLY A 44 -8.39 10.52 -9.58
N ASN A 45 -8.05 9.37 -10.17
CA ASN A 45 -8.13 9.14 -11.62
C ASN A 45 -9.58 9.30 -12.10
N LEU A 46 -10.56 8.71 -11.41
CA LEU A 46 -11.97 8.83 -11.76
C LEU A 46 -12.46 10.28 -11.74
N LEU A 47 -11.97 11.10 -10.82
CA LEU A 47 -12.28 12.53 -10.79
C LEU A 47 -11.72 13.25 -12.03
N GLN A 48 -10.52 12.88 -12.47
CA GLN A 48 -9.85 13.48 -13.63
C GLN A 48 -10.42 12.99 -14.97
N GLU A 49 -10.77 11.71 -15.06
CA GLU A 49 -11.26 11.05 -16.28
C GLU A 49 -12.76 11.27 -16.48
N SER A 50 -13.52 11.56 -15.42
CA SER A 50 -14.94 11.87 -15.54
C SER A 50 -15.13 13.18 -16.30
N THR A 51 -15.35 13.07 -17.61
CA THR A 51 -15.90 14.15 -18.42
C THR A 51 -17.27 14.47 -17.83
N ALA A 52 -17.51 15.75 -17.47
CA ALA A 52 -18.72 16.28 -16.82
C ALA A 52 -19.99 15.39 -17.00
N GLY A 53 -20.20 14.47 -16.07
CA GLY A 53 -21.17 13.36 -16.20
C GLY A 53 -20.91 12.29 -15.14
N LEU A 54 -21.67 11.18 -15.17
CA LEU A 54 -21.82 10.04 -14.23
C LEU A 54 -21.04 10.00 -12.88
N PHE A 55 -19.76 10.33 -12.83
CA PHE A 55 -18.91 10.27 -11.64
C PHE A 55 -18.50 11.63 -11.06
N ALA A 56 -18.95 12.75 -11.65
CA ALA A 56 -18.73 14.11 -11.13
C ALA A 56 -19.05 14.30 -9.63
N PRO A 57 -20.05 13.62 -9.02
CA PRO A 57 -20.31 13.72 -7.58
C PRO A 57 -19.14 13.32 -6.69
N ILE A 58 -18.16 12.54 -7.17
CA ILE A 58 -16.98 12.14 -6.38
C ILE A 58 -16.08 13.33 -5.99
N GLY A 59 -16.16 14.42 -6.76
CA GLY A 59 -15.47 15.68 -6.48
C GLY A 59 -16.19 16.55 -5.44
N SER A 60 -17.25 16.05 -4.80
CA SER A 60 -18.10 16.78 -3.86
C SER A 60 -18.33 15.98 -2.57
N LEU A 61 -18.81 16.65 -1.52
CA LEU A 61 -19.31 15.95 -0.33
C LEU A 61 -20.47 15.01 -0.74
N PRO A 62 -20.63 13.82 -0.13
CA PRO A 62 -20.05 13.37 1.14
C PRO A 62 -18.62 12.80 1.05
N TYR A 63 -18.05 12.67 -0.14
CA TYR A 63 -16.70 12.14 -0.30
C TYR A 63 -15.68 13.09 0.33
N GLY A 64 -14.88 12.59 1.29
CA GLY A 64 -13.96 13.42 2.06
C GLY A 64 -14.55 14.18 3.27
N GLN A 65 -15.76 13.86 3.74
CA GLN A 65 -16.35 14.43 4.97
C GLN A 65 -15.42 14.41 6.19
N THR A 66 -14.77 13.27 6.47
CA THR A 66 -13.80 13.13 7.58
C THR A 66 -12.60 14.08 7.41
N MET A 67 -12.22 14.36 6.17
CA MET A 67 -11.15 15.30 5.81
C MET A 67 -11.63 16.75 5.73
N LYS A 68 -12.93 17.00 5.92
CA LYS A 68 -13.60 18.31 5.81
C LYS A 68 -13.42 18.99 4.45
N LYS A 69 -13.13 18.22 3.40
CA LYS A 69 -13.01 18.69 2.01
C LYS A 69 -13.19 17.52 1.05
N ALA A 70 -13.71 17.79 -0.15
CA ALA A 70 -13.77 16.78 -1.20
C ALA A 70 -12.38 16.24 -1.54
N THR A 71 -12.24 14.92 -1.59
CA THR A 71 -10.95 14.24 -1.83
C THR A 71 -10.84 13.61 -3.22
N GLY A 72 -11.96 13.47 -3.94
CA GLY A 72 -12.00 12.71 -5.21
C GLY A 72 -11.85 11.21 -5.03
N ARG A 73 -11.95 10.70 -3.80
CA ARG A 73 -11.90 9.27 -3.46
C ARG A 73 -13.31 8.75 -3.20
N CYS A 74 -13.58 7.49 -3.50
CA CYS A 74 -14.85 6.83 -3.18
C CYS A 74 -14.98 6.48 -1.68
N SER A 75 -14.64 7.42 -0.80
CA SER A 75 -14.70 7.29 0.66
C SER A 75 -14.98 8.64 1.33
N ASP A 76 -15.45 8.63 2.57
CA ASP A 76 -15.58 9.84 3.39
C ASP A 76 -14.22 10.41 3.84
N GLY A 77 -13.12 9.73 3.53
CA GLY A 77 -11.77 10.19 3.85
C GLY A 77 -10.68 9.58 2.96
N LEU A 78 -9.66 9.05 3.62
CA LEU A 78 -8.52 8.41 2.97
C LEU A 78 -8.85 6.94 2.61
N LEU A 79 -8.18 6.42 1.59
CA LEU A 79 -8.21 5.02 1.20
C LEU A 79 -7.07 4.25 1.88
N MET A 80 -7.15 2.91 1.85
CA MET A 80 -6.11 2.04 2.41
C MET A 80 -4.70 2.39 1.88
N ILE A 81 -4.60 2.69 0.57
CA ILE A 81 -3.34 3.10 -0.08
C ILE A 81 -2.74 4.38 0.55
N ASP A 82 -3.57 5.35 0.94
CA ASP A 82 -3.08 6.58 1.57
C ASP A 82 -2.45 6.28 2.94
N TYR A 83 -3.06 5.40 3.72
CA TYR A 83 -2.52 4.99 5.02
C TYR A 83 -1.20 4.24 4.87
N PHE A 84 -1.06 3.38 3.85
CA PHE A 84 0.23 2.76 3.55
C PHE A 84 1.28 3.81 3.16
N GLY A 85 0.92 4.81 2.35
CA GLY A 85 1.82 5.91 2.02
C GLY A 85 2.23 6.75 3.24
N LEU A 86 1.37 6.87 4.25
CA LEU A 86 1.65 7.63 5.48
C LEU A 86 2.50 6.85 6.49
N PHE A 87 2.29 5.54 6.61
CA PHE A 87 2.89 4.73 7.69
C PHE A 87 4.05 3.84 7.23
N LEU A 88 4.17 3.54 5.94
CA LEU A 88 5.29 2.77 5.43
C LEU A 88 6.47 3.70 5.11
N PRO A 89 7.69 3.35 5.53
CA PRO A 89 8.87 4.14 5.19
C PRO A 89 9.21 3.89 3.71
N VAL A 90 8.74 4.78 2.84
CA VAL A 90 9.04 4.78 1.39
C VAL A 90 10.33 5.55 1.16
N ALA A 91 11.30 4.93 0.49
CA ALA A 91 12.57 5.58 0.18
C ALA A 91 12.38 6.68 -0.89
N ASN A 92 12.80 7.90 -0.59
CA ASN A 92 12.71 9.04 -1.54
C ASN A 92 13.86 9.05 -2.58
N ASN A 93 14.80 8.10 -2.49
CA ASN A 93 16.03 8.09 -3.27
C ASN A 93 16.13 6.82 -4.12
N CYS A 94 15.87 6.97 -5.43
CA CYS A 94 16.61 6.41 -6.57
C CYS A 94 15.69 6.14 -7.77
N ALA A 95 16.03 6.77 -8.89
CA ALA A 95 15.74 6.30 -10.22
C ALA A 95 16.96 5.52 -10.73
N ALA A 96 16.98 4.21 -10.50
CA ALA A 96 17.81 3.25 -11.25
C ALA A 96 17.27 1.84 -10.99
N GLU A 97 17.01 1.13 -12.08
CA GLU A 97 16.41 -0.20 -12.22
C GLU A 97 14.95 -0.39 -11.74
N CYS A 98 14.02 -0.58 -12.70
CA CYS A 98 12.64 -1.02 -12.42
C CYS A 98 12.61 -2.36 -11.65
N ALA A 99 13.58 -3.24 -11.88
CA ALA A 99 13.67 -4.55 -11.22
C ALA A 99 13.85 -4.42 -9.69
N ARG A 100 14.75 -3.53 -9.25
CA ARG A 100 15.00 -3.27 -7.82
C ARG A 100 13.77 -2.66 -7.14
N LYS A 101 13.07 -1.75 -7.85
CA LYS A 101 11.82 -1.16 -7.34
C LYS A 101 10.72 -2.20 -7.18
N LEU A 102 10.58 -3.13 -8.12
CA LEU A 102 9.60 -4.22 -8.02
C LEU A 102 9.97 -5.23 -6.93
N GLU A 103 11.25 -5.59 -6.78
CA GLU A 103 11.72 -6.51 -5.72
C GLU A 103 11.37 -6.00 -4.32
N ARG A 104 11.41 -4.68 -4.11
CA ARG A 104 11.11 -4.02 -2.84
C ARG A 104 9.81 -3.22 -2.88
N ALA A 105 8.89 -3.58 -3.77
CA ALA A 105 7.58 -2.95 -3.86
C ALA A 105 6.55 -3.65 -2.98
N LEU A 106 5.63 -2.87 -2.44
CA LEU A 106 4.33 -3.37 -2.03
C LEU A 106 3.38 -3.26 -3.23
N ILE A 107 2.88 -4.41 -3.72
CA ILE A 107 1.84 -4.45 -4.75
C ILE A 107 0.51 -4.63 -4.04
N LEU A 108 -0.37 -3.63 -4.18
CA LEU A 108 -1.72 -3.67 -3.67
C LEU A 108 -2.66 -3.85 -4.84
N MET A 109 -3.50 -4.87 -4.74
CA MET A 109 -4.65 -5.04 -5.62
C MET A 109 -5.90 -4.69 -4.82
N GLY A 110 -6.74 -3.84 -5.39
CA GLY A 110 -8.05 -3.46 -4.88
C GLY A 110 -9.03 -4.62 -4.94
N GLU A 111 -10.33 -4.34 -5.02
CA GLU A 111 -11.33 -5.39 -4.90
C GLU A 111 -11.18 -6.40 -6.05
N ILE A 112 -10.98 -7.67 -5.70
CA ILE A 112 -10.91 -8.78 -6.66
C ILE A 112 -12.05 -9.73 -6.33
N GLY A 113 -12.83 -10.10 -7.34
CA GLY A 113 -13.97 -10.98 -7.19
C GLY A 113 -15.30 -10.26 -6.93
N GLY A 114 -15.29 -8.93 -6.76
CA GLY A 114 -16.53 -8.15 -6.58
C GLY A 114 -17.51 -8.37 -7.75
N ASN A 115 -17.01 -8.41 -8.98
CA ASN A 115 -17.76 -8.76 -10.18
C ASN A 115 -18.24 -10.23 -10.18
N ASP A 116 -17.43 -11.17 -9.70
CA ASP A 116 -17.75 -12.60 -9.64
C ASP A 116 -18.92 -12.89 -8.67
N TYR A 117 -19.03 -12.13 -7.58
CA TYR A 117 -20.13 -12.27 -6.60
C TYR A 117 -21.31 -11.34 -6.90
N ASN A 118 -21.07 -10.06 -7.21
CA ASN A 118 -22.14 -9.09 -7.45
C ASN A 118 -22.99 -9.48 -8.66
N ASN A 119 -22.38 -10.02 -9.72
CA ASN A 119 -23.13 -10.48 -10.88
C ASN A 119 -24.14 -11.59 -10.50
N ALA A 120 -23.73 -12.54 -9.65
CA ALA A 120 -24.62 -13.60 -9.18
C ALA A 120 -25.76 -13.07 -8.31
N PHE A 121 -25.47 -12.10 -7.43
CA PHE A 121 -26.50 -11.43 -6.63
C PHE A 121 -27.48 -10.62 -7.47
N PHE A 122 -27.01 -9.90 -8.51
CA PHE A 122 -27.88 -9.19 -9.44
C PHE A 122 -28.80 -10.13 -10.25
N GLN A 123 -28.41 -11.40 -10.38
CA GLN A 123 -29.23 -12.46 -10.98
C GLN A 123 -30.15 -13.18 -9.98
N GLY A 124 -30.19 -12.74 -8.72
CA GLY A 124 -31.07 -13.27 -7.68
C GLY A 124 -30.54 -14.52 -6.96
N SER A 125 -29.25 -14.83 -7.07
CA SER A 125 -28.63 -15.97 -6.37
C SER A 125 -28.65 -15.77 -4.86
N THR A 126 -28.83 -16.85 -4.09
CA THR A 126 -28.78 -16.77 -2.62
C THR A 126 -27.34 -16.67 -2.13
N ILE A 127 -27.16 -16.21 -0.87
CA ILE A 127 -25.84 -16.21 -0.22
C ILE A 127 -25.25 -17.63 -0.17
N ALA A 128 -26.07 -18.66 -0.01
CA ALA A 128 -25.61 -20.05 0.02
C ALA A 128 -25.03 -20.47 -1.35
N ASP A 129 -25.69 -20.09 -2.44
CA ASP A 129 -25.23 -20.37 -3.80
C ASP A 129 -23.93 -19.62 -4.10
N VAL A 130 -23.87 -18.32 -3.77
CA VAL A 130 -22.69 -17.49 -4.01
C VAL A 130 -21.49 -17.96 -3.18
N LYS A 131 -21.70 -18.46 -1.95
CA LYS A 131 -20.63 -19.07 -1.15
C LYS A 131 -19.98 -20.28 -1.82
N SER A 132 -20.71 -21.00 -2.68
CA SER A 132 -20.14 -22.13 -3.42
C SER A 132 -19.10 -21.70 -4.46
N PHE A 133 -19.10 -20.43 -4.90
CA PHE A 133 -18.17 -19.92 -5.91
C PHE A 133 -16.81 -19.52 -5.32
N VAL A 134 -16.76 -19.22 -4.01
CA VAL A 134 -15.56 -18.77 -3.31
C VAL A 134 -14.31 -19.61 -3.62
N PRO A 135 -14.31 -20.95 -3.49
CA PRO A 135 -13.11 -21.74 -3.79
C PRO A 135 -12.67 -21.62 -5.26
N LEU A 136 -13.62 -21.50 -6.21
CA LEU A 136 -13.31 -21.35 -7.64
C LEU A 136 -12.70 -19.99 -7.94
N VAL A 137 -13.27 -18.92 -7.39
CA VAL A 137 -12.76 -17.55 -7.55
C VAL A 137 -11.35 -17.44 -6.98
N VAL A 138 -11.15 -17.94 -5.74
CA VAL A 138 -9.83 -17.95 -5.09
C VAL A 138 -8.81 -18.73 -5.92
N GLN A 139 -9.18 -19.91 -6.42
CA GLN A 139 -8.27 -20.71 -7.25
C GLN A 139 -7.88 -19.98 -8.54
N ARG A 140 -8.82 -19.30 -9.20
CA ARG A 140 -8.52 -18.53 -10.43
C ARG A 140 -7.58 -17.37 -10.16
N ILE A 141 -7.74 -16.67 -9.04
CA ILE A 141 -6.83 -15.60 -8.62
C ILE A 141 -5.43 -16.16 -8.36
N ILE A 142 -5.33 -17.26 -7.62
CA ILE A 142 -4.06 -17.93 -7.33
C ILE A 142 -3.37 -18.35 -8.64
N SER A 143 -4.08 -19.05 -9.53
CA SER A 143 -3.50 -19.50 -10.80
C SER A 143 -3.09 -18.37 -11.74
N ALA A 144 -3.74 -17.20 -11.66
CA ALA A 144 -3.34 -16.03 -12.43
C ALA A 144 -2.07 -15.36 -11.86
N ALA A 145 -1.89 -15.42 -10.53
CA ALA A 145 -0.70 -14.91 -9.86
C ALA A 145 0.50 -15.86 -9.95
N GLU A 146 0.25 -17.16 -10.10
CA GLU A 146 1.25 -18.17 -10.41
C GLU A 146 1.65 -18.09 -11.89
N VAL A 147 2.45 -17.08 -12.24
CA VAL A 147 3.13 -17.03 -13.53
C VAL A 147 4.21 -18.13 -13.56
N ARG A 148 4.10 -19.06 -14.51
CA ARG A 148 5.15 -20.02 -14.87
C ARG A 148 6.27 -19.38 -15.66
#